data_AF-A0A7J9YXK0-F1
#
_entry.id   AF-A0A7J9YXK0-F1
#
_cell.length_a   1.000
_cell.length_b   1.000
_cell.length_c   1.000
_cell.angle_alpha   90.00
_cell.angle_beta   90.00
_cell.angle_gamma   90.00
#
_symmetry.space_group_name_H-M   'P 1'
#
loop_
_entity.id
_entity.type
_entity.pdbx_description
1 polymer ?
#
loop_
_entity_poly.entity_id
_entity_poly.type
_entity_poly.pdbx_seq_one_letter_code
_entity_poly.pdbx_strand_id
1 'polypeptide(L)' 'GWTRIGRSGAADVRLDDPTVSRRHALVLDRGGAPVIADDRSLNGLFVNGERVEWAALSDGDELEVGRYRLYVLRA' A
#
# COMPACT_ATOMS: atom_id res chain seq x y z
N GLY A 1 -8.14 -10.42 -5.47
CA GLY A 1 -6.96 -11.22 -5.01
C GLY A 1 -6.10 -10.36 -4.09
N TRP A 2 -5.00 -10.91 -3.54
CA TRP A 2 -4.04 -10.10 -2.77
C TRP A 2 -2.96 -9.55 -3.68
N THR A 3 -2.67 -8.25 -3.57
CA THR A 3 -1.53 -7.57 -4.20
C THR A 3 -0.57 -7.10 -3.11
N ARG A 4 0.69 -7.53 -3.18
CA ARG A 4 1.74 -7.20 -2.21
C ARG A 4 2.53 -5.99 -2.67
N ILE A 5 2.70 -5.02 -1.79
CA ILE A 5 3.55 -3.85 -1.99
C ILE A 5 4.73 -3.95 -1.02
N GLY A 6 5.95 -3.79 -1.53
CA GLY A 6 7.14 -3.80 -0.69
C GLY A 6 8.45 -3.80 -1.46
N ARG A 7 9.57 -3.83 -0.74
CA ARG A 7 10.92 -3.87 -1.33
C ARG A 7 11.37 -5.27 -1.74
N SER A 8 10.71 -6.32 -1.24
CA SER A 8 11.08 -7.70 -1.55
C SER A 8 10.97 -7.98 -3.06
N GLY A 9 11.86 -8.81 -3.59
CA GLY A 9 11.72 -9.34 -4.96
C GLY A 9 10.46 -10.21 -5.16
N ALA A 10 9.78 -10.59 -4.09
CA ALA A 10 8.51 -11.31 -4.11
C ALA A 10 7.26 -10.40 -4.03
N ALA A 11 7.43 -9.08 -4.04
CA ALA A 11 6.31 -8.14 -4.08
C ALA A 11 5.72 -8.06 -5.50
N ASP A 12 4.39 -7.95 -5.59
CA ASP A 12 3.70 -7.75 -6.87
C ASP A 12 3.95 -6.33 -7.39
N VAL A 13 3.98 -5.34 -6.47
CA VAL A 13 4.45 -3.98 -6.70
C VAL A 13 5.73 -3.76 -5.91
N ARG A 14 6.86 -3.86 -6.60
CA ARG A 14 8.18 -3.68 -5.98
C ARG A 14 8.58 -2.21 -5.96
N LEU A 15 8.85 -1.70 -4.75
CA LEU A 15 9.40 -0.37 -4.52
C LEU A 15 10.79 -0.53 -3.88
N ASP A 16 11.85 -0.35 -4.68
CA ASP A 16 13.23 -0.63 -4.26
C ASP A 16 13.88 0.57 -3.57
N ASP A 17 13.43 0.85 -2.35
CA ASP A 17 13.99 1.94 -1.53
C ASP A 17 14.10 1.52 -0.05
N PRO A 18 15.18 1.86 0.66
CA PRO A 18 15.37 1.48 2.07
C PRO A 18 14.25 1.93 3.02
N THR A 19 13.48 2.98 2.68
CA THR A 19 12.30 3.42 3.44
C THR A 19 11.10 2.49 3.27
N VAL A 20 11.17 1.53 2.35
CA VAL A 20 10.13 0.53 2.10
C VAL A 20 10.54 -0.80 2.73
N SER A 21 9.68 -1.29 3.63
CA SER A 21 9.81 -2.63 4.22
C SER A 21 9.71 -3.73 3.17
N ARG A 22 10.37 -4.87 3.39
CA ARG A 22 10.31 -6.01 2.45
C ARG A 22 8.87 -6.46 2.19
N ARG A 23 8.08 -6.47 3.25
CA ARG A 23 6.62 -6.59 3.25
C ARG A 23 6.12 -5.28 3.86
N HIS A 24 5.44 -4.45 3.07
CA HIS A 24 5.05 -3.11 3.52
C HIS A 24 3.55 -2.98 3.61
N ALA A 25 2.85 -3.28 2.52
CA ALA A 25 1.40 -3.22 2.49
C ALA A 25 0.81 -4.35 1.65
N LEU A 26 -0.45 -4.64 1.92
CA LEU A 26 -1.26 -5.61 1.22
C LEU A 26 -2.54 -4.93 0.75
N VAL A 27 -2.86 -5.06 -0.54
CA VAL A 27 -4.15 -4.66 -1.08
C VAL A 27 -4.98 -5.91 -1.30
N LEU A 28 -6.19 -5.92 -0.76
CA LEU A 28 -7.19 -6.95 -1.01
C LEU A 28 -8.33 -6.35 -1.82
N ASP A 29 -8.52 -6.84 -3.03
CA ASP A 29 -9.71 -6.53 -3.81
C ASP A 29 -10.81 -7.56 -3.51
N ARG A 30 -11.89 -7.08 -2.86
CA ARG A 30 -13.14 -7.81 -2.63
C ARG A 30 -14.24 -7.24 -3.51
N GLY A 31 -14.25 -7.62 -4.79
CA GLY A 31 -15.37 -7.32 -5.69
C GLY A 31 -15.59 -5.82 -5.93
N GLY A 32 -14.52 -5.04 -6.10
CA GLY A 32 -14.60 -3.61 -6.41
C GLY A 32 -14.53 -2.70 -5.18
N ALA A 33 -14.38 -3.26 -3.99
CA ALA A 33 -14.09 -2.54 -2.76
C ALA A 33 -12.66 -2.88 -2.27
N PRO A 34 -11.62 -2.29 -2.88
CA PRO A 34 -10.25 -2.52 -2.46
C PRO A 34 -10.01 -1.98 -1.05
N VAL A 35 -9.30 -2.75 -0.24
CA VAL A 35 -8.81 -2.39 1.09
C VAL A 35 -7.31 -2.53 1.09
N ILE A 36 -6.59 -1.56 1.65
CA ILE A 36 -5.16 -1.67 1.92
C ILE A 36 -4.92 -1.90 3.41
N ALA A 37 -3.88 -2.66 3.74
CA ALA A 37 -3.44 -2.89 5.11
C ALA A 37 -1.91 -2.80 5.21
N ASP A 38 -1.41 -2.27 6.32
CA ASP A 38 0.00 -2.33 6.68
C ASP A 38 0.40 -3.78 6.97
N ASP A 39 1.52 -4.24 6.41
CA ASP A 39 2.05 -5.60 6.59
C ASP A 39 3.34 -5.59 7.41
N ARG A 40 3.25 -5.04 8.63
CA ARG A 40 4.35 -4.90 9.59
C ARG A 40 5.47 -4.04 9.04
N SER A 41 5.12 -2.91 8.45
CA SER A 41 6.10 -1.99 7.92
C SER A 41 6.81 -1.23 9.05
N LEU A 42 8.08 -0.90 8.84
CA LEU A 42 8.87 -0.09 9.77
C LEU A 42 8.38 1.36 9.82
N ASN A 43 8.09 1.95 8.67
CA ASN A 43 7.79 3.38 8.54
C ASN A 43 6.28 3.70 8.57
N GLY A 44 5.43 2.67 8.54
CA GLY A 44 3.98 2.81 8.48
C GLY A 44 3.45 3.00 7.05
N LEU A 45 2.17 2.67 6.91
CA LEU A 45 1.34 2.98 5.76
C LEU A 45 0.49 4.23 6.07
N PHE A 46 0.36 5.12 5.09
CA PHE A 46 -0.50 6.29 5.20
C PHE A 46 -1.49 6.35 4.04
N VAL A 47 -2.70 6.83 4.32
CA VAL A 47 -3.74 7.14 3.33
C VAL A 47 -4.16 8.58 3.57
N ASN A 48 -4.04 9.43 2.55
CA ASN A 48 -4.37 10.86 2.62
C ASN A 48 -3.68 11.60 3.80
N GLY A 49 -2.43 11.24 4.07
CA GLY A 49 -1.61 11.82 5.15
C GLY A 49 -1.88 11.26 6.54
N GLU A 50 -2.86 10.37 6.71
CA GLU A 50 -3.16 9.72 7.99
C GLU A 50 -2.52 8.32 8.05
N ARG A 51 -1.83 8.04 9.17
CA ARG A 51 -1.24 6.71 9.39
C ARG A 51 -2.33 5.70 9.70
N VAL A 52 -2.35 4.58 8.98
CA VAL A 52 -3.40 3.56 9.11
C VAL A 52 -2.81 2.17 9.31
N GLU A 53 -3.53 1.31 10.04
CA GLU A 53 -3.30 -0.14 10.00
C GLU A 53 -4.00 -0.76 8.79
N TRP A 54 -5.16 -0.24 8.43
CA TRP A 54 -5.90 -0.59 7.22
C TRP A 54 -6.87 0.54 6.85
N ALA A 55 -7.23 0.61 5.56
CA ALA A 55 -8.22 1.57 5.05
C ALA A 55 -8.92 1.02 3.81
N ALA A 56 -10.21 1.35 3.66
CA ALA A 56 -10.89 1.19 2.38
C ALA A 56 -10.33 2.23 1.38
N LEU A 57 -10.14 1.83 0.13
CA LEU A 57 -9.58 2.67 -0.91
C LEU A 57 -10.66 3.21 -1.84
N SER A 58 -10.66 4.51 -2.05
CA SER A 58 -11.48 5.24 -3.01
C SER A 58 -10.65 5.75 -4.18
N ASP A 59 -11.32 6.09 -5.29
CA ASP A 59 -10.65 6.75 -6.40
C ASP A 59 -10.06 8.10 -5.95
N GLY A 60 -8.82 8.38 -6.37
CA GLY A 60 -8.08 9.58 -6.00
C GLY A 60 -7.34 9.52 -4.67
N ASP A 61 -7.51 8.48 -3.83
CA ASP A 61 -6.79 8.37 -2.57
C ASP A 61 -5.27 8.34 -2.80
N GLU A 62 -4.54 9.11 -2.00
CA GLU A 62 -3.08 9.11 -1.95
C GLU A 62 -2.60 8.10 -0.90
N LEU A 63 -1.70 7.21 -1.31
CA LEU A 63 -1.04 6.24 -0.43
C LEU A 63 0.42 6.63 -0.27
N GLU A 64 0.90 6.68 0.97
CA GLU A 64 2.33 6.83 1.25
C GLU A 64 2.92 5.50 1.72
N VAL A 65 3.95 5.04 1.00
CA VAL A 65 4.69 3.80 1.26
C VAL A 65 6.18 4.13 1.23
N GLY A 66 6.78 4.32 2.41
CA GLY A 66 8.12 4.90 2.50
C GLY A 66 8.14 6.30 1.88
N ARG A 67 9.10 6.57 0.99
CA ARG A 67 9.18 7.84 0.24
C ARG A 67 8.22 7.98 -0.95
N TYR A 68 7.49 6.92 -1.30
CA TYR A 68 6.67 6.90 -2.50
C TYR A 68 5.25 7.37 -2.19
N ARG A 69 4.69 8.15 -3.12
CA ARG A 69 3.27 8.47 -3.19
C ARG A 69 2.65 7.73 -4.37
N LEU A 70 1.58 6.99 -4.11
CA LEU A 70 0.81 6.26 -5.09
C LEU A 70 -0.61 6.80 -5.08
N TYR A 71 -1.26 6.86 -6.24
CA TYR A 71 -2.65 7.31 -6.34
C TYR A 71 -3.52 6.15 -6.77
N VAL A 72 -4.65 5.96 -6.10
CA VAL A 72 -5.67 4.98 -6.50
C VAL A 72 -6.43 5.56 -7.68
N LEU A 73 -6.47 4.81 -8.79
CA LEU A 73 -7.27 5.14 -9.97
C LEU A 73 -8.29 4.04 -10.21
N ARG A 74 -9.55 4.40 -10.42
CA ARG A 74 -10.61 3.52 -10.91
C ARG A 74 -10.92 3.85 -12.37
N ALA A 75 -11.05 2.80 -13.16
CA ALA A 75 -11.53 2.86 -14.55
C ALA A 75 -13.04 2.60 -14.61
#